data_AF-A0A499UDX4-F1
#
_entry.id   AF-A0A499UDX4-F1
#
_cell.length_a   1.000
_cell.length_b   1.000
_cell.length_c   1.000
_cell.angle_alpha   90.00
_cell.angle_beta   90.00
_cell.angle_gamma   90.00
#
_symmetry.space_group_name_H-M   'P 1'
#
loop_
_entity.id
_entity.type
_entity.pdbx_description
1 polymer ?
#
loop_
_entity_poly.entity_id
_entity_poly.type
_entity_poly.pdbx_seq_one_letter_code
_entity_poly.pdbx_strand_id
1 'polypeptide(L)'
;MLSGRTPPGLSAALAAGEDWRAAKWRSRRIGQLLDQTEDPWERAAVLASVLGSVELASAVADPYERAHLRQLRPALVRMRPEAGAVRDVIDAVVTADDPREIRRYRAALASSLDDARRARPAPRPDAGAERPMEDRTRVRGRPRSLWQKLVGRR
;
A
#
# COMPACT_ATOMS: atom_id res chain seq x y z
N MET A 1 -24.25 16.69 37.57
CA MET A 1 -24.76 16.56 36.19
C MET A 1 -24.24 17.76 35.41
N LEU A 2 -23.37 17.55 34.41
CA LEU A 2 -22.90 18.65 33.55
C LEU A 2 -23.99 18.99 32.53
N SER A 3 -24.87 19.91 32.89
CA SER A 3 -25.92 20.42 32.00
C SER A 3 -25.40 21.71 31.33
N GLY A 4 -24.76 21.57 30.18
CA GLY A 4 -24.36 22.69 29.33
C GLY A 4 -24.85 22.47 27.91
N ARG A 5 -25.55 23.46 27.34
CA ARG A 5 -26.00 23.43 25.94
C ARG A 5 -24.77 23.35 25.03
N THR A 6 -24.65 22.28 24.27
CA THR A 6 -23.54 22.08 23.33
C THR A 6 -23.52 23.24 22.33
N PRO A 7 -22.39 23.98 22.18
CA PRO A 7 -22.31 25.11 21.27
C PRO A 7 -22.76 24.70 19.86
N PRO A 8 -23.53 25.53 19.13
CA PRO A 8 -24.12 25.16 17.84
C PRO A 8 -23.09 24.65 16.82
N GLY A 9 -21.89 25.24 16.79
CA GLY A 9 -20.80 24.81 15.92
C GLY A 9 -20.23 23.43 16.28
N LEU A 10 -20.22 23.07 17.57
CA LEU A 10 -19.78 21.74 18.03
C LEU A 10 -20.84 20.68 17.70
N SER A 11 -22.12 21.01 17.87
CA SER A 11 -23.23 20.14 17.46
C SER A 11 -23.28 19.94 15.95
N ALA A 12 -22.99 20.97 15.16
CA ALA A 12 -22.91 20.88 13.70
C ALA A 12 -21.71 20.02 13.24
N ALA A 13 -20.54 20.16 13.86
CA ALA A 13 -19.37 19.33 13.56
C ALA A 13 -19.58 17.85 13.93
N LEU A 14 -20.27 17.59 15.05
CA LEU A 14 -20.67 16.24 15.45
C LEU A 14 -21.78 15.67 14.54
N ALA A 15 -22.74 16.50 14.13
CA ALA A 15 -23.81 16.13 13.19
C ALA A 15 -23.31 15.93 11.75
N ALA A 16 -22.22 16.59 11.37
CA ALA A 16 -21.53 16.39 10.09
C ALA A 16 -20.73 15.07 10.04
N GLY A 17 -20.62 14.33 11.15
CA GLY A 17 -19.95 13.02 11.18
C GLY A 17 -18.44 13.10 10.90
N GLU A 18 -17.83 14.28 11.02
CA GLU A 18 -16.41 14.49 10.75
C GLU A 18 -15.62 13.77 11.84
N ASP A 19 -15.09 12.57 11.55
CA ASP A 19 -14.39 11.77 12.53
C ASP A 19 -12.96 12.29 12.78
N TRP A 20 -12.88 13.32 13.63
CA TRP A 20 -11.64 13.89 14.12
C TRP A 20 -10.77 12.87 14.88
N ARG A 21 -11.33 11.77 15.39
CA ARG A 21 -10.56 10.75 16.12
C ARG A 21 -9.69 9.97 15.15
N ALA A 22 -10.23 9.58 14.00
CA ALA A 22 -9.52 8.83 12.98
C ALA A 22 -8.30 9.65 12.46
N ALA A 23 -8.50 10.94 12.13
CA ALA A 23 -7.43 11.82 11.68
C ALA A 23 -6.33 12.03 12.74
N LYS A 24 -6.73 12.22 14.00
CA LYS A 24 -5.78 12.34 15.13
C LYS A 24 -5.01 11.05 15.37
N TRP A 25 -5.68 9.90 15.27
CA TRP A 25 -5.05 8.60 15.40
C TRP A 25 -4.00 8.38 14.30
N ARG A 26 -4.35 8.62 13.02
CA ARG A 26 -3.40 8.52 11.90
C ARG A 26 -2.21 9.43 12.10
N SER A 27 -2.44 10.70 12.45
CA SER A 27 -1.35 11.66 12.69
C SER A 27 -0.37 11.17 13.76
N ARG A 28 -0.89 10.65 14.89
CA ARG A 28 -0.05 10.08 15.96
C ARG A 28 0.67 8.81 15.50
N ARG A 29 -0.02 7.92 14.79
CA ARG A 29 0.55 6.66 14.32
C ARG A 29 1.66 6.88 13.31
N ILE A 30 1.47 7.84 12.40
CA ILE A 30 2.48 8.26 11.43
C ILE A 30 3.68 8.87 12.14
N GLY A 31 3.48 9.77 13.11
CA GLY A 31 4.58 10.30 13.91
C GLY A 31 5.43 9.20 14.56
N GLN A 32 4.77 8.25 15.24
CA GLN A 32 5.47 7.11 15.86
C GLN A 32 6.28 6.27 14.87
N LEU A 33 5.74 6.02 13.67
CA LEU A 33 6.43 5.25 12.65
C LEU A 33 7.61 6.03 12.07
N LEU A 34 7.45 7.33 11.82
CA LEU A 34 8.53 8.19 11.35
C LEU A 34 9.66 8.29 12.38
N ASP A 35 9.36 8.29 13.67
CA ASP A 35 10.38 8.29 14.73
C ASP A 35 11.19 6.97 14.78
N GLN A 36 10.65 5.88 14.20
CA GLN A 36 11.28 4.55 14.14
C GLN A 36 11.97 4.28 12.80
N THR A 37 11.95 5.23 11.86
CA THR A 37 12.40 5.02 10.49
C THR A 37 13.43 6.06 10.09
N GLU A 38 14.65 5.57 9.83
CA GLU A 38 15.77 6.39 9.34
C GLU A 38 15.84 6.39 7.81
N ASP A 39 15.45 5.28 7.17
CA ASP A 39 15.57 5.13 5.72
C ASP A 39 14.65 6.08 4.95
N PRO A 40 15.17 6.91 4.03
CA PRO A 40 14.35 7.90 3.31
C PRO A 40 13.18 7.32 2.51
N TRP A 41 13.35 6.13 1.91
CA TRP A 41 12.28 5.47 1.16
C TRP A 41 11.22 4.88 2.09
N GLU A 42 11.62 4.31 3.22
CA GLU A 42 10.68 3.87 4.24
C GLU A 42 9.89 5.04 4.84
N ARG A 43 10.53 6.20 5.10
CA ARG A 43 9.84 7.42 5.56
C ARG A 43 8.77 7.87 4.57
N ALA A 44 9.08 7.85 3.27
CA ALA A 44 8.11 8.13 2.22
C ALA A 44 6.98 7.08 2.22
N ALA A 45 7.29 5.80 2.43
CA ALA A 45 6.30 4.73 2.50
C ALA A 45 5.36 4.86 3.71
N VAL A 46 5.88 5.31 4.87
CA VAL A 46 5.07 5.66 6.04
C VAL A 46 4.05 6.74 5.67
N LEU A 47 4.48 7.85 5.07
CA LEU A 47 3.59 8.94 4.66
C LEU A 47 2.56 8.50 3.60
N ALA A 48 2.96 7.66 2.65
CA ALA A 48 2.09 7.11 1.63
C ALA A 48 1.03 6.14 2.20
N SER A 49 1.27 5.55 3.38
CA SER A 49 0.46 4.45 3.91
C SER A 49 -0.98 4.81 4.28
N VAL A 50 -1.28 6.10 4.46
CA VAL A 50 -2.62 6.63 4.74
C VAL A 50 -3.33 7.15 3.50
N LEU A 51 -2.64 7.25 2.36
CA LEU A 51 -3.25 7.68 1.11
C LEU A 51 -3.98 6.52 0.45
N GLY A 52 -5.20 6.78 -0.01
CA GLY A 52 -5.92 5.86 -0.89
C GLY A 52 -5.14 5.62 -2.20
N SER A 53 -5.45 4.53 -2.90
CA SER A 53 -4.74 4.12 -4.12
C SER A 53 -4.78 5.19 -5.23
N VAL A 54 -5.91 5.89 -5.37
CA VAL A 54 -6.12 6.99 -6.33
C VAL A 54 -5.25 8.20 -5.96
N GLU A 55 -5.28 8.61 -4.70
CA GLU A 55 -4.48 9.75 -4.21
C GLU A 55 -2.97 9.47 -4.33
N LEU A 56 -2.55 8.26 -4.01
CA LEU A 56 -1.16 7.83 -4.16
C LEU A 56 -0.74 7.81 -5.64
N ALA A 57 -1.60 7.32 -6.54
CA ALA A 57 -1.33 7.31 -7.98
C ALA A 57 -1.23 8.73 -8.57
N SER A 58 -2.04 9.65 -8.06
CA SER A 58 -1.99 11.07 -8.44
C SER A 58 -0.77 11.78 -7.87
N ALA A 59 -0.32 11.42 -6.66
CA ALA A 59 0.83 12.05 -6.00
C ALA A 59 2.18 11.57 -6.54
N VAL A 60 2.27 10.32 -7.01
CA VAL A 60 3.52 9.69 -7.42
C VAL A 60 3.39 9.17 -8.85
N ALA A 61 3.90 9.92 -9.81
CA ALA A 61 3.76 9.60 -11.23
C ALA A 61 4.55 8.33 -11.63
N ASP A 62 5.78 8.18 -11.13
CA ASP A 62 6.65 7.04 -11.49
C ASP A 62 6.05 5.72 -10.95
N PRO A 63 5.71 4.75 -11.85
CA PRO A 63 5.19 3.45 -11.43
C PRO A 63 6.17 2.63 -10.57
N TYR A 64 7.47 2.78 -10.77
CA TYR A 64 8.49 2.05 -10.00
C TYR A 64 8.61 2.60 -8.58
N GLU A 65 8.57 3.92 -8.42
CA GLU A 65 8.49 4.54 -7.09
C GLU A 65 7.22 4.09 -6.35
N ARG A 66 6.07 4.08 -7.04
CA ARG A 66 4.82 3.55 -6.45
C ARG A 66 4.91 2.09 -6.06
N ALA A 67 5.54 1.26 -6.90
CA ALA A 67 5.75 -0.15 -6.57
C ALA A 67 6.64 -0.31 -5.35
N HIS A 68 7.72 0.47 -5.27
CA HIS A 68 8.65 0.44 -4.15
C HIS A 68 7.99 0.91 -2.83
N LEU A 69 7.23 2.01 -2.86
CA LEU A 69 6.45 2.48 -1.72
C LEU A 69 5.44 1.43 -1.22
N ARG A 70 4.80 0.67 -2.13
CA ARG A 70 3.88 -0.41 -1.76
C ARG A 70 4.60 -1.57 -1.07
N GLN A 71 5.82 -1.90 -1.49
CA GLN A 71 6.63 -2.95 -0.87
C GLN A 71 7.08 -2.55 0.55
N LEU A 72 7.46 -1.30 0.73
CA LEU A 72 7.91 -0.75 2.02
C LEU A 72 6.75 -0.32 2.94
N ARG A 73 5.50 -0.43 2.49
CA ARG A 73 4.34 0.11 3.22
C ARG A 73 4.22 -0.56 4.60
N PRO A 74 4.27 0.21 5.70
CA PRO A 74 4.13 -0.36 7.03
C PRO A 74 2.69 -0.81 7.32
N ALA A 75 2.56 -1.78 8.23
CA ALA A 75 1.28 -2.10 8.82
C ALA A 75 0.86 -1.02 9.83
N LEU A 76 -0.19 -0.27 9.51
CA LEU A 76 -0.74 0.77 10.40
C LEU A 76 -1.47 0.15 11.61
N VAL A 77 -2.13 -0.99 11.40
CA VAL A 77 -2.78 -1.81 12.42
C VAL A 77 -2.14 -3.20 12.41
N ARG A 78 -1.84 -3.75 13.59
CA ARG A 78 -1.17 -5.06 13.74
C ARG A 78 -2.12 -6.26 13.62
N MET A 79 -3.43 -6.04 13.69
CA MET A 79 -4.46 -7.07 13.60
C MET A 79 -4.79 -7.38 12.13
N ARG A 80 -4.90 -8.66 11.79
CA ARG A 80 -5.46 -9.11 10.51
C ARG A 80 -6.95 -9.42 10.70
N PRO A 81 -7.87 -8.70 10.05
CA PRO A 81 -9.30 -8.96 10.20
C PRO A 81 -9.71 -10.21 9.41
N GLU A 82 -10.36 -11.16 10.08
CA GLU A 82 -10.91 -12.39 9.46
C GLU A 82 -12.25 -12.13 8.76
N ALA A 83 -12.96 -11.05 9.13
CA ALA A 83 -14.28 -10.70 8.59
C ALA A 83 -14.23 -9.41 7.74
N GLY A 84 -14.99 -9.40 6.63
CA GLY A 84 -15.06 -8.28 5.68
C GLY A 84 -15.48 -6.96 6.33
N ALA A 85 -16.53 -6.96 7.16
CA ALA A 85 -16.99 -5.75 7.84
C ALA A 85 -15.93 -5.12 8.77
N VAL A 86 -15.09 -5.94 9.40
CA VAL A 86 -13.99 -5.44 10.25
C VAL A 86 -12.89 -4.82 9.39
N ARG A 87 -12.63 -5.40 8.21
CA ARG A 87 -11.71 -4.81 7.22
C ARG A 87 -12.20 -3.44 6.76
N ASP A 88 -13.47 -3.28 6.45
CA ASP A 88 -14.02 -2.00 5.99
C ASP A 88 -13.87 -0.89 7.05
N VAL A 89 -14.12 -1.22 8.32
CA VAL A 89 -13.91 -0.30 9.45
C VAL A 89 -12.43 0.05 9.61
N ILE A 90 -11.53 -0.94 9.53
CA ILE A 90 -10.08 -0.68 9.58
C ILE A 90 -9.67 0.22 8.41
N ASP A 91 -10.13 -0.08 7.19
CA ASP A 91 -9.80 0.68 5.99
C ASP A 91 -10.25 2.14 6.10
N ALA A 92 -11.43 2.41 6.67
CA ALA A 92 -11.91 3.77 6.96
C ALA A 92 -11.08 4.50 8.03
N VAL A 93 -10.55 3.78 9.02
CA VAL A 93 -9.69 4.37 10.07
C VAL A 93 -8.28 4.63 9.56
N VAL A 94 -7.72 3.78 8.71
CA VAL A 94 -6.34 3.91 8.23
C VAL A 94 -6.19 4.80 7.01
N THR A 95 -7.24 4.96 6.21
CA THR A 95 -7.21 5.77 4.97
C THR A 95 -7.71 7.18 5.26
N ALA A 96 -6.99 8.18 4.78
CA ALA A 96 -7.43 9.56 4.83
C ALA A 96 -8.46 9.83 3.73
N ASP A 97 -9.58 10.43 4.11
CA ASP A 97 -10.71 10.81 3.25
C ASP A 97 -10.92 12.34 3.22
N ASP A 98 -10.57 13.04 4.31
CA ASP A 98 -10.62 14.50 4.37
C ASP A 98 -9.63 15.14 3.38
N PRO A 99 -10.10 16.01 2.46
CA PRO A 99 -9.23 16.67 1.48
C PRO A 99 -8.10 17.50 2.10
N ARG A 100 -8.27 18.07 3.30
CA ARG A 100 -7.21 18.86 3.95
C ARG A 100 -6.12 17.94 4.48
N GLU A 101 -6.50 16.81 5.08
CA GLU A 101 -5.58 15.76 5.52
C GLU A 101 -4.82 15.15 4.34
N ILE A 102 -5.52 14.79 3.26
CA ILE A 102 -4.91 14.27 2.02
C ILE A 102 -3.87 15.24 1.48
N ARG A 103 -4.22 16.53 1.34
CA ARG A 103 -3.26 17.55 0.85
C ARG A 103 -2.02 17.65 1.73
N ARG A 104 -2.18 17.59 3.06
CA ARG A 104 -1.05 17.62 4.00
C ARG A 104 -0.12 16.42 3.79
N TYR A 105 -0.66 15.21 3.71
CA TYR A 105 0.16 14.01 3.50
C TYR A 105 0.82 13.99 2.12
N ARG A 106 0.14 14.48 1.07
CA ARG A 106 0.74 14.60 -0.27
C ARG A 106 1.91 15.58 -0.29
N ALA A 107 1.78 16.72 0.39
CA ALA A 107 2.88 17.68 0.51
C ALA A 107 4.08 17.08 1.26
N ALA A 108 3.84 16.43 2.40
CA ALA A 108 4.89 15.76 3.16
C ALA A 108 5.56 14.62 2.36
N LEU A 109 4.76 13.82 1.63
CA LEU A 109 5.24 12.75 0.77
C LEU A 109 6.12 13.29 -0.35
N ALA A 110 5.75 14.41 -0.98
CA ALA A 110 6.56 15.02 -2.03
C ALA A 110 7.96 15.40 -1.53
N SER A 111 8.04 16.08 -0.37
CA SER A 111 9.33 16.40 0.25
C SER A 111 10.14 15.15 0.60
N SER A 112 9.49 14.13 1.20
CA SER A 112 10.18 12.88 1.56
C SER A 112 10.66 12.09 0.33
N LEU A 113 9.95 12.16 -0.80
CA LEU A 113 10.36 11.54 -2.05
C LEU A 113 11.57 12.23 -2.66
N ASP A 114 11.64 13.56 -2.57
CA ASP A 114 12.83 14.29 -3.04
C ASP A 114 14.07 13.91 -2.24
N ASP A 115 13.95 13.75 -0.92
CA ASP A 115 15.03 13.27 -0.06
C ASP A 115 15.40 11.81 -0.39
N ALA A 116 14.40 10.95 -0.60
CA ALA A 116 14.63 9.57 -0.97
C ALA A 116 15.36 9.42 -2.31
N ARG A 117 14.96 10.19 -3.33
CA ARG A 117 15.61 10.23 -4.65
C ARG A 117 17.04 10.74 -4.58
N ARG A 118 17.31 11.74 -3.73
CA ARG A 118 18.67 12.25 -3.48
C ARG A 118 19.56 11.18 -2.85
N ALA A 119 19.02 10.36 -1.95
CA ALA A 119 19.76 9.27 -1.33
C ALA A 119 20.00 8.11 -2.30
N ARG A 120 18.96 7.66 -3.02
CA ARG A 120 19.05 6.62 -4.06
C ARG A 120 17.82 6.59 -4.97
N PRO A 121 17.99 6.26 -6.26
CA PRO A 121 16.84 6.01 -7.13
C PRO A 121 16.04 4.78 -6.66
N ALA A 122 14.74 4.75 -6.97
CA ALA A 122 13.91 3.57 -6.72
C ALA A 122 14.44 2.36 -7.50
N PRO A 123 14.34 1.14 -6.96
CA PRO A 123 14.67 -0.08 -7.68
C PRO A 123 13.89 -0.18 -8.98
N ARG A 124 14.61 -0.36 -10.09
CA ARG A 124 14.03 -0.60 -11.41
C ARG A 124 14.36 -2.03 -11.82
N PRO A 125 13.42 -2.78 -12.42
CA PRO A 125 13.77 -4.03 -13.07
C PRO A 125 14.78 -3.68 -14.17
N ASP A 126 15.96 -4.28 -14.12
CA ASP A 126 16.96 -4.10 -15.15
C ASP A 126 16.34 -4.45 -16.50
N ALA A 127 16.34 -3.51 -17.44
CA ALA A 127 15.83 -3.72 -18.80
C ALA A 127 16.59 -4.84 -19.55
N GLY A 128 17.69 -5.37 -18.98
CA GLY A 128 18.53 -6.44 -19.51
C GLY A 128 18.32 -7.82 -18.88
N ALA A 129 17.40 -8.00 -17.94
CA ALA A 129 16.92 -9.34 -17.60
C ALA A 129 15.88 -9.76 -18.65
N GLU A 130 16.32 -9.84 -19.91
CA GLU A 130 15.72 -10.78 -20.86
C GLU A 130 15.76 -12.13 -20.15
N ARG A 131 14.62 -12.51 -19.55
CA ARG A 131 14.38 -13.92 -19.27
C ARG A 131 14.75 -14.61 -20.57
N PRO A 132 15.70 -15.56 -20.59
CA PRO A 132 15.84 -16.42 -21.74
C PRO A 132 14.42 -16.92 -21.97
N MET A 133 13.80 -16.46 -23.05
CA MET A 133 12.56 -17.03 -23.52
C MET A 133 13.03 -18.41 -23.90
N GLU A 134 12.95 -19.30 -22.92
CA GLU A 134 13.32 -20.69 -23.04
C GLU A 134 12.59 -21.12 -24.29
N ASP A 135 13.41 -21.32 -25.31
CA ASP A 135 13.02 -21.67 -26.64
C ASP A 135 12.04 -22.80 -26.44
N ARG A 136 10.74 -22.50 -26.60
CA ARG A 136 9.71 -23.50 -26.74
C ARG A 136 9.95 -24.09 -28.12
N THR A 137 11.09 -24.75 -28.25
CA THR A 137 11.51 -25.48 -29.42
C THR A 137 10.43 -26.53 -29.61
N ARG A 138 9.57 -26.24 -30.57
CA ARG A 138 9.02 -27.20 -31.53
C ARG A 138 8.68 -28.54 -30.89
N VAL A 139 7.40 -28.70 -30.52
CA VAL A 139 6.77 -30.02 -30.49
C VAL A 139 6.83 -30.57 -31.91
N ARG A 140 7.91 -31.30 -32.21
CA ARG A 140 8.08 -32.06 -33.44
C ARG A 140 8.25 -33.51 -33.06
N GLY A 141 7.27 -34.32 -33.46
CA GLY A 141 7.43 -35.76 -33.58
C GLY A 141 6.77 -36.59 -32.50
N ARG A 142 5.46 -36.83 -32.65
CA ARG A 142 4.89 -38.11 -32.26
C ARG A 142 5.24 -39.12 -33.36
N PRO A 143 5.89 -40.25 -33.04
CA PRO A 143 5.63 -41.47 -33.77
C PRO A 143 4.99 -42.52 -32.86
N ARG A 144 4.15 -43.30 -33.52
CA ARG A 144 3.41 -44.46 -33.03
C ARG A 144 4.36 -45.63 -32.82
N SER A 145 4.27 -46.29 -31.67
CA SER A 145 4.46 -47.74 -31.49
C SER A 145 3.52 -48.11 -30.32
N LEU A 146 2.40 -48.81 -30.49
CA LEU A 146 2.12 -50.07 -31.19
C LEU A 146 2.95 -51.22 -30.63
N TRP A 147 2.42 -51.78 -29.53
CA TRP A 147 2.43 -53.20 -29.11
C TRP A 147 3.76 -53.97 -29.02
N GLN A 148 3.91 -54.63 -27.85
CA GLN A 148 4.88 -55.67 -27.41
C GLN A 148 5.84 -55.12 -26.34
N LYS A 149 5.99 -55.71 -25.15
CA LYS A 149 5.90 -57.13 -24.76
C LYS A 149 5.95 -57.25 -23.22
N LEU A 150 5.46 -58.38 -22.69
CA LEU A 150 5.85 -59.06 -21.43
C LEU A 150 5.24 -58.61 -20.08
N VAL A 151 4.12 -59.26 -19.70
CA VAL A 151 3.93 -59.91 -18.39
C VAL A 151 3.15 -61.21 -18.69
N GLY A 152 3.77 -62.39 -18.73
CA GLY A 152 3.98 -63.27 -17.57
C GLY A 152 2.70 -64.09 -17.28
N ARG A 153 2.41 -65.16 -18.02
CA ARG A 153 2.67 -66.58 -17.65
C ARG A 153 2.51 -66.87 -16.15
N ARG A 154 1.32 -67.35 -15.75
CA ARG A 154 1.11 -68.55 -14.93
C ARG A 154 -0.35 -68.99 -15.05
#